data_AF-A0A940RAK9-F1
#
_entry.id   AF-A0A940RAK9-F1
#
_cell.length_a   1.000
_cell.length_b   1.000
_cell.length_c   1.000
_cell.angle_alpha   90.00
_cell.angle_beta   90.00
_cell.angle_gamma   90.00
#
_symmetry.space_group_name_H-M   'P 1'
#
loop_
_entity.id
_entity.type
_entity.pdbx_description
1 polymer ?
#
loop_
_entity_poly.entity_id
_entity_poly.type
_entity_poly.pdbx_seq_one_letter_code
_entity_poly.pdbx_strand_id
1 'polypeptide(L)'
;MSFQTSFKQILREKMGETPQQQGNYSSVMDSDPSNLAYLMGQIGRVEFQNPRGQYPRSQVRPQRKPHALTPVQKQSFEFLKSYIHGLSEGFTESELKTAFRQAALILHPDQGGHTQHFMELRAHFAVLKEVFPT
;
A
#
# COMPACT_ATOMS: atom_id res chain seq x y z
N MET A 1 -45.71 -23.96 65.47
CA MET A 1 -45.00 -23.19 64.43
C MET A 1 -43.52 -23.23 64.74
N SER A 2 -42.71 -23.94 63.96
CA SER A 2 -41.25 -24.05 64.18
C SER A 2 -40.51 -23.05 63.29
N PHE A 3 -39.81 -22.11 63.89
CA PHE A 3 -38.95 -21.17 63.17
C PHE A 3 -37.60 -21.82 62.92
N GLN A 4 -37.33 -22.26 61.68
CA GLN A 4 -35.98 -22.54 61.22
C GLN A 4 -35.30 -21.21 60.90
N THR A 5 -34.46 -20.71 61.80
CA THR A 5 -33.49 -19.66 61.46
C THR A 5 -32.33 -20.29 60.68
N SER A 6 -32.07 -19.75 59.49
CA SER A 6 -31.04 -20.27 58.58
C SER A 6 -29.64 -19.98 59.14
N PHE A 7 -28.73 -20.96 59.07
CA PHE A 7 -27.35 -20.84 59.55
C PHE A 7 -26.61 -19.63 58.96
N LYS A 8 -26.94 -19.24 57.73
CA LYS A 8 -26.39 -18.03 57.07
C LYS A 8 -26.77 -16.74 57.81
N GLN A 9 -27.95 -16.72 58.42
CA GLN A 9 -28.47 -15.57 59.15
C GLN A 9 -27.75 -15.41 60.49
N ILE A 10 -27.51 -16.53 61.17
CA ILE A 10 -26.73 -16.58 62.42
C ILE A 10 -25.27 -16.19 62.17
N LEU A 11 -24.66 -16.67 61.08
CA LEU A 11 -23.31 -16.27 60.69
C LEU A 11 -23.19 -14.78 60.37
N ARG A 12 -24.20 -14.20 59.72
CA ARG A 12 -24.24 -12.77 59.40
C ARG A 12 -24.34 -11.90 60.66
N GLU A 13 -25.18 -12.30 61.62
CA GLU A 13 -25.28 -11.62 62.92
C GLU A 13 -23.97 -11.69 63.70
N LYS A 14 -23.27 -12.83 63.67
CA LYS A 14 -22.01 -13.04 64.40
C LYS A 14 -20.82 -12.28 63.79
N MET A 15 -20.87 -11.95 62.49
CA MET A 15 -19.82 -11.23 61.76
C MET A 15 -19.96 -9.70 61.83
N GLY A 16 -21.00 -9.17 62.48
CA GLY A 16 -21.15 -7.73 62.71
C GLY A 16 -21.40 -6.88 61.45
N GLU A 17 -21.76 -7.50 60.32
CA GLU A 17 -22.04 -6.78 59.07
C GLU A 17 -23.40 -6.08 59.16
N THR A 18 -23.38 -4.81 59.56
CA THR A 18 -24.49 -3.89 59.34
C THR A 18 -24.54 -3.47 57.87
N PRO A 19 -25.72 -3.30 57.25
CA PRO A 19 -25.81 -2.85 55.87
C PRO A 19 -25.47 -1.36 55.80
N GLN A 20 -24.20 -1.04 55.57
CA GLN A 20 -23.78 0.33 55.27
C GLN A 20 -24.13 0.68 53.83
N GLN A 21 -25.14 1.54 53.72
CA GLN A 21 -25.27 2.72 52.88
C GLN A 21 -24.48 2.79 51.56
N GLN A 22 -25.25 3.10 50.52
CA GLN A 22 -24.86 3.59 49.18
C GLN A 22 -23.57 4.44 49.21
N GLY A 23 -22.43 3.81 48.94
CA GLY A 23 -21.17 4.46 48.63
C GLY A 23 -20.91 4.41 47.12
N ASN A 24 -20.56 5.56 46.54
CA ASN A 24 -20.19 5.73 45.14
C ASN A 24 -19.23 4.63 44.63
N TYR A 25 -19.73 3.73 43.78
CA TYR A 25 -18.99 2.64 43.13
C TYR A 25 -18.01 3.10 42.03
N SER A 26 -17.74 4.40 41.90
CA SER A 26 -16.94 4.94 40.80
C SER A 26 -15.42 4.84 41.06
N SER A 27 -14.94 5.07 42.29
CA SER A 27 -13.49 5.21 42.53
C SER A 27 -12.74 3.89 42.76
N VAL A 28 -13.43 2.80 43.11
CA VAL A 28 -12.77 1.52 43.44
C VAL A 28 -12.38 0.76 42.17
N MET A 29 -13.15 0.90 41.09
CA MET A 29 -12.85 0.25 39.81
C MET A 29 -11.71 0.94 39.05
N ASP A 30 -11.45 2.23 39.28
CA ASP A 30 -10.40 3.00 38.59
C ASP A 30 -8.97 2.65 39.07
N SER A 31 -8.83 1.98 40.22
CA SER A 31 -7.53 1.61 40.79
C SER A 31 -7.21 0.12 40.70
N ASP A 32 -8.11 -0.69 40.15
CA ASP A 32 -7.91 -2.13 40.00
C ASP A 32 -6.87 -2.38 38.88
N PRO A 33 -5.71 -3.02 39.16
CA PRO A 33 -4.63 -3.17 38.18
C PRO A 33 -5.04 -3.94 36.93
N SER A 34 -6.05 -4.80 37.06
CA SER A 34 -6.73 -5.49 35.96
C SER A 34 -7.44 -4.52 35.01
N ASN A 35 -8.17 -3.55 35.55
CA ASN A 35 -8.88 -2.52 34.78
C ASN A 35 -7.91 -1.51 34.16
N LEU A 36 -6.85 -1.11 34.89
CA LEU A 36 -5.79 -0.27 34.35
C LEU A 36 -5.04 -0.96 33.20
N ALA A 37 -4.72 -2.25 33.32
CA ALA A 37 -4.09 -3.02 32.24
C ALA A 37 -5.00 -3.14 31.02
N TYR A 38 -6.31 -3.30 31.21
CA TYR A 38 -7.31 -3.31 30.14
C TYR A 38 -7.36 -1.96 29.41
N LEU A 39 -7.45 -0.85 30.15
CA LEU A 39 -7.47 0.50 29.60
C LEU A 39 -6.15 0.84 28.88
N MET A 40 -5.01 0.51 29.48
CA MET A 40 -3.70 0.69 28.83
C MET A 40 -3.55 -0.16 27.56
N GLY A 41 -4.13 -1.35 27.53
CA GLY A 41 -4.16 -2.21 26.35
C GLY A 41 -5.02 -1.68 25.20
N GLN A 42 -5.87 -0.66 25.45
CA GLN A 42 -6.68 0.02 24.44
C GLN A 42 -6.01 1.30 23.91
N ILE A 43 -5.09 1.91 24.68
CA ILE A 43 -4.34 3.09 24.26
C ILE A 43 -3.36 2.68 23.15
N GLY A 44 -3.57 3.18 21.93
CA GLY A 44 -2.71 2.89 20.77
C GLY A 44 -3.23 1.77 19.86
N ARG A 45 -4.39 1.18 20.14
CA ARG A 45 -5.15 0.41 19.14
C ARG A 45 -5.84 1.36 18.17
N VAL A 46 -5.04 2.14 17.45
CA VAL A 46 -5.49 2.66 16.16
C VAL A 46 -5.51 1.42 15.27
N GLU A 47 -6.62 0.67 15.33
CA GLU A 47 -6.95 -0.21 14.22
C GLU A 47 -6.97 0.70 13.01
N PHE A 48 -5.91 0.60 12.20
CA PHE A 48 -5.99 1.01 10.81
C PHE A 48 -7.08 0.13 10.21
N GLN A 49 -8.33 0.54 10.40
CA GLN A 49 -9.42 0.24 9.50
C GLN A 49 -8.96 0.89 8.20
N ASN A 50 -8.05 0.23 7.50
CA ASN A 50 -7.84 0.48 6.10
C ASN A 50 -9.23 0.22 5.54
N PRO A 51 -9.98 1.26 5.12
CA PRO A 51 -11.22 0.98 4.43
C PRO A 51 -10.77 0.03 3.32
N ARG A 52 -11.41 -1.13 3.20
CA ARG A 52 -11.36 -1.92 1.97
C ARG A 52 -12.11 -1.11 0.91
N GLY A 53 -11.62 0.11 0.67
CA GLY A 53 -12.12 1.05 -0.31
C GLY A 53 -11.80 0.43 -1.64
N GLN A 54 -12.81 0.41 -2.50
CA GLN A 54 -12.63 0.11 -3.91
C GLN A 54 -11.48 0.96 -4.42
N TYR A 55 -10.31 0.33 -4.59
CA TYR A 55 -9.21 0.98 -5.28
C TYR A 55 -9.75 1.35 -6.66
N PRO A 56 -9.63 2.62 -7.08
CA PRO A 56 -10.05 2.99 -8.42
C PRO A 56 -9.32 2.08 -9.39
N ARG A 57 -10.09 1.37 -10.22
CA ARG A 57 -9.53 0.43 -11.19
C ARG A 57 -8.52 1.21 -12.04
N SER A 58 -7.31 0.70 -12.16
CA SER A 58 -6.26 1.31 -12.97
C SER A 58 -6.82 1.61 -14.37
N GLN A 59 -6.71 2.85 -14.83
CA GLN A 59 -7.17 3.22 -16.15
C GLN A 59 -6.44 2.38 -17.19
N VAL A 60 -7.21 1.64 -18.00
CA VAL A 60 -6.66 0.86 -19.11
C VAL A 60 -6.08 1.83 -20.12
N ARG A 61 -4.82 1.61 -20.55
CA ARG A 61 -4.20 2.47 -21.57
C ARG A 61 -5.07 2.46 -22.84
N PRO A 62 -5.34 3.63 -23.46
CA PRO A 62 -6.05 3.68 -24.73
C PRO A 62 -5.32 2.81 -25.77
N GLN A 63 -6.02 1.86 -26.38
CA GLN A 63 -5.47 1.09 -27.48
C GLN A 63 -5.41 1.98 -28.73
N ARG A 64 -4.21 2.38 -29.11
CA ARG A 64 -3.95 3.19 -30.30
C ARG A 64 -3.63 2.30 -31.50
N LYS A 65 -3.87 2.81 -32.70
CA LYS A 65 -3.48 2.12 -33.93
C LYS A 65 -1.95 2.01 -34.01
N PRO A 66 -1.40 0.86 -34.41
CA PRO A 66 0.05 0.70 -34.58
C PRO A 66 0.57 1.58 -35.72
N HIS A 67 1.81 2.06 -35.60
CA HIS A 67 2.47 2.85 -36.64
C HIS A 67 2.80 1.99 -37.86
N ALA A 68 2.73 2.57 -39.06
CA ALA A 68 3.22 1.94 -40.29
C ALA A 68 4.76 2.07 -40.37
N LEU A 69 5.46 1.26 -39.56
CA LEU A 69 6.92 1.33 -39.44
C LEU A 69 7.62 0.76 -40.67
N THR A 70 8.65 1.47 -41.15
CA THR A 70 9.59 0.95 -42.16
C THR A 70 10.44 -0.21 -41.58
N PRO A 71 11.08 -1.05 -42.41
CA PRO A 71 11.90 -2.16 -41.92
C PRO A 71 13.01 -1.71 -40.95
N VAL A 72 13.64 -0.57 -41.22
CA VAL A 72 14.71 0.01 -40.38
C VAL A 72 14.14 0.49 -39.04
N GLN A 73 12.96 1.10 -39.06
CA GLN A 73 12.25 1.51 -37.85
C GLN A 73 11.79 0.30 -37.02
N LYS A 74 11.36 -0.80 -37.66
CA LYS A 74 11.01 -2.05 -36.95
C LYS A 74 12.21 -2.64 -36.22
N GLN A 75 13.37 -2.71 -36.85
CA GLN A 75 14.61 -3.15 -36.18
C GLN A 75 14.94 -2.25 -34.99
N SER A 76 14.80 -0.94 -35.16
CA SER A 76 15.03 0.04 -34.09
C SER A 76 14.04 -0.11 -32.93
N PHE A 77 12.78 -0.44 -33.23
CA PHE A 77 11.75 -0.70 -32.24
C PHE A 77 12.02 -2.00 -31.46
N GLU A 78 12.36 -3.08 -32.14
CA GLU A 78 12.73 -4.36 -31.51
C GLU A 78 13.96 -4.21 -30.60
N PHE A 79 14.97 -3.45 -31.04
CA PHE A 79 16.13 -3.14 -30.20
C PHE A 79 15.69 -2.46 -28.89
N LEU A 80 14.84 -1.43 -28.97
CA LEU A 80 14.39 -0.68 -27.79
C LEU A 80 13.51 -1.52 -26.86
N LYS A 81 12.73 -2.45 -27.43
CA LYS A 81 11.87 -3.39 -26.70
C LYS A 81 12.66 -4.43 -25.89
N SER A 82 13.90 -4.73 -26.30
CA SER A 82 14.77 -5.64 -25.53
C SER A 82 15.17 -5.06 -24.16
N TYR A 83 15.23 -3.72 -24.05
CA TYR A 83 15.58 -3.04 -22.80
C TYR A 83 14.37 -2.58 -21.99
N ILE A 84 13.22 -2.35 -22.63
CA ILE A 84 12.05 -1.76 -21.98
C ILE A 84 10.79 -2.56 -22.27
N HIS A 85 10.17 -2.99 -21.18
CA HIS A 85 8.90 -3.69 -21.20
C HIS A 85 7.77 -2.67 -21.07
N GLY A 86 7.02 -2.44 -22.16
CA GLY A 86 5.80 -1.64 -22.13
C GLY A 86 5.65 -0.53 -23.17
N LEU A 87 6.55 -0.45 -24.16
CA LEU A 87 6.34 0.37 -25.35
C LEU A 87 5.38 -0.37 -26.30
N SER A 88 4.22 0.24 -26.56
CA SER A 88 3.22 -0.27 -27.51
C SER A 88 3.61 0.09 -28.94
N GLU A 89 3.17 -0.67 -29.94
CA GLU A 89 3.38 -0.35 -31.37
C GLU A 89 2.72 0.97 -31.80
N GLY A 90 1.70 1.42 -31.07
CA GLY A 90 1.04 2.73 -31.27
C GLY A 90 1.53 3.81 -30.30
N PHE A 91 2.83 3.84 -30.01
CA PHE A 91 3.43 4.74 -29.03
C PHE A 91 3.30 6.24 -29.42
N THR A 92 3.21 7.14 -28.45
CA THR A 92 3.35 8.59 -28.72
C THR A 92 4.80 9.06 -28.63
N GLU A 93 5.07 10.26 -29.14
CA GLU A 93 6.39 10.89 -29.02
C GLU A 93 6.83 11.02 -27.54
N SER A 94 5.88 11.33 -26.65
CA SER A 94 6.12 11.39 -25.20
C SER A 94 6.53 10.02 -24.63
N GLU A 95 5.85 8.95 -25.05
CA GLU A 95 6.13 7.58 -24.63
C GLU A 95 7.49 7.11 -25.15
N LEU A 96 7.83 7.44 -26.40
CA LEU A 96 9.14 7.17 -26.98
C LEU A 96 10.25 7.88 -26.20
N LYS A 97 10.08 9.16 -25.84
CA LYS A 97 11.04 9.92 -25.02
C LYS A 97 11.19 9.32 -23.62
N THR A 98 10.09 8.90 -22.99
CA THR A 98 10.16 8.23 -21.68
C THR A 98 10.88 6.90 -21.76
N ALA A 99 10.61 6.10 -22.79
CA ALA A 99 11.28 4.85 -23.03
C ALA A 99 12.78 5.12 -23.24
N PHE A 100 13.16 6.02 -24.15
CA PHE A 100 14.57 6.38 -24.35
C PHE A 100 15.28 6.74 -23.05
N ARG A 101 14.67 7.55 -22.18
CA ARG A 101 15.27 7.89 -20.87
C ARG A 101 15.45 6.68 -19.97
N GLN A 102 14.49 5.76 -19.93
CA GLN A 102 14.62 4.53 -19.13
C GLN A 102 15.74 3.63 -19.64
N ALA A 103 15.83 3.42 -20.96
CA ALA A 103 16.91 2.63 -21.56
C ALA A 103 18.26 3.32 -21.39
N ALA A 104 18.29 4.65 -21.50
CA ALA A 104 19.50 5.45 -21.32
C ALA A 104 20.05 5.30 -19.91
N LEU A 105 19.21 5.23 -18.88
CA LEU A 105 19.67 4.98 -17.50
C LEU A 105 20.30 3.59 -17.38
N ILE A 106 19.65 2.56 -17.91
CA ILE A 106 20.15 1.17 -17.85
C ILE A 106 21.49 1.02 -18.58
N LEU A 107 21.63 1.65 -19.74
CA LEU A 107 22.80 1.52 -20.61
C LEU A 107 23.88 2.60 -20.36
N HIS A 108 23.68 3.51 -19.41
CA HIS A 108 24.62 4.59 -19.19
C HIS A 108 25.98 4.04 -18.69
N PRO A 109 27.13 4.48 -19.26
CA PRO A 109 28.44 3.99 -18.84
C PRO A 109 28.74 4.24 -17.36
N ASP A 110 28.30 5.37 -16.81
CA ASP A 110 28.50 5.69 -15.38
C ASP A 110 27.74 4.74 -14.43
N GLN A 111 26.72 4.02 -14.92
CA GLN A 111 25.95 3.05 -14.14
C GLN A 111 26.40 1.60 -14.41
N GLY A 112 27.52 1.40 -15.10
CA GLY A 112 28.03 0.09 -15.48
C GLY A 112 27.51 -0.43 -16.83
N GLY A 113 26.89 0.44 -17.63
CA GLY A 113 26.45 0.15 -18.99
C GLY A 113 27.58 0.16 -20.02
N HIS A 114 27.29 -0.34 -21.22
CA HIS A 114 28.24 -0.35 -22.33
C HIS A 114 28.07 0.91 -23.20
N THR A 115 29.17 1.63 -23.43
CA THR A 115 29.18 2.86 -24.26
C THR A 115 28.66 2.62 -25.67
N GLN A 116 29.02 1.48 -26.29
CA GLN A 116 28.58 1.12 -27.63
C GLN A 116 27.05 1.00 -27.73
N HIS A 117 26.43 0.28 -26.79
CA HIS A 117 24.96 0.13 -26.74
C HIS A 117 24.25 1.46 -26.46
N PHE A 118 24.86 2.36 -25.68
CA PHE A 118 24.32 3.69 -25.50
C PHE A 118 24.33 4.52 -26.80
N MET A 119 25.39 4.40 -27.61
CA MET A 119 25.45 5.05 -28.92
C MET A 119 24.43 4.46 -29.90
N GLU A 120 24.29 3.14 -29.93
CA GLU A 120 23.28 2.44 -30.73
C GLU A 120 21.85 2.87 -30.33
N LEU A 121 21.57 2.94 -29.03
CA LEU A 121 20.29 3.41 -28.50
C LEU A 121 19.94 4.81 -29.02
N ARG A 122 20.91 5.72 -29.03
CA ARG A 122 20.73 7.07 -29.55
C ARG A 122 20.44 7.08 -31.05
N ALA A 123 21.13 6.23 -31.82
CA ALA A 123 20.89 6.10 -33.26
C ALA A 123 19.49 5.57 -33.56
N HIS A 124 19.08 4.49 -32.89
CA HIS A 124 17.73 3.92 -33.03
C HIS A 124 16.62 4.89 -32.61
N PHE A 125 16.86 5.69 -31.56
CA PHE A 125 15.92 6.74 -31.16
C PHE A 125 15.74 7.82 -32.23
N ALA A 126 16.82 8.22 -32.92
CA ALA A 126 16.74 9.20 -34.00
C ALA A 126 15.86 8.68 -35.16
N VAL A 127 16.05 7.42 -35.56
CA VAL A 127 15.24 6.77 -36.61
C VAL A 127 13.76 6.69 -36.23
N LEU A 128 13.45 6.35 -34.97
CA LEU A 128 12.07 6.28 -34.48
C LEU A 128 11.42 7.67 -34.34
N LYS A 129 12.20 8.73 -34.17
CA LYS A 129 11.70 10.09 -34.08
C LYS A 129 11.15 10.59 -35.42
N GLU A 130 11.69 10.10 -36.54
CA GLU A 130 11.22 10.44 -37.90
C GLU A 130 9.79 9.95 -38.20
N VAL A 131 9.24 9.04 -37.39
CA VAL A 131 7.85 8.58 -37.50
C VAL A 131 6.85 9.70 -37.20
N PHE A 132 7.25 10.69 -36.40
CA PHE A 132 6.39 11.82 -36.05
C PHE A 132 6.64 12.99 -36.99
N PRO A 133 5.67 13.38 -37.83
CA PRO A 133 5.77 14.62 -38.58
C PRO A 133 5.80 15.80 -37.61
N THR A 134 6.78 16.69 -37.78
CA THR A 134 6.86 17.99 -37.09
C THR A 134 5.73 18.91 -37.48
#